data_AF-A0A1R0LV10-F1
#
_entry.id   AF-A0A1R0LV10-F1
#
_cell.length_a   1.000
_cell.length_b   1.000
_cell.length_c   1.000
_cell.angle_alpha   90.00
_cell.angle_beta   90.00
_cell.angle_gamma   90.00
#
_symmetry.space_group_name_H-M   'P 1'
#
loop_
_entity.id
_entity.type
_entity.pdbx_description
1 polymer ?
#
loop_
_entity_poly.entity_id
_entity_poly.type
_entity_poly.pdbx_seq_one_letter_code
_entity_poly.pdbx_strand_id
1 'polypeptide(L)'
;MSDNVLSVIPTDPCWQPGHDAAVNAVHALRAVTPEEDGTRAEWTETMMFVACGSNFERLFCPECDAVLDQMWWRDLFWDCLTCWTGPNRWT
;
A
#
# COMPACT_ATOMS: atom_id res chain seq x y z
N MET A 1 17.54 -5.96 -12.25
CA MET A 1 17.66 -5.43 -10.88
C MET A 1 16.25 -5.30 -10.35
N SER A 2 15.98 -5.84 -9.16
CA SER A 2 14.72 -5.64 -8.44
C SER A 2 14.96 -4.55 -7.40
N ASP A 3 14.04 -3.59 -7.30
CA ASP A 3 14.08 -2.57 -6.27
C ASP A 3 13.38 -3.07 -5.01
N ASN A 4 13.92 -2.70 -3.84
CA ASN A 4 13.24 -2.96 -2.57
C ASN A 4 12.40 -1.74 -2.22
N VAL A 5 11.09 -1.91 -2.15
CA VAL A 5 10.14 -0.84 -1.84
C VAL A 5 9.52 -1.12 -0.48
N LEU A 6 9.68 -0.18 0.47
CA LEU A 6 8.92 -0.17 1.71
C LEU A 6 7.67 0.69 1.52
N SER A 7 6.49 0.11 1.68
CA SER A 7 5.21 0.82 1.67
C SER A 7 4.65 0.91 3.07
N VAL A 8 4.28 2.12 3.51
CA VAL A 8 3.58 2.35 4.79
C VAL A 8 2.11 2.61 4.47
N ILE A 9 1.22 1.75 4.95
CA ILE A 9 -0.20 1.79 4.66
C ILE A 9 -0.96 2.15 5.95
N PRO A 10 -1.80 3.21 5.96
CA PRO A 10 -2.62 3.55 7.12
C PRO A 10 -3.57 2.42 7.51
N THR A 11 -3.87 2.29 8.80
CA THR A 11 -4.85 1.30 9.30
C THR A 11 -6.27 1.61 8.83
N ASP A 12 -6.61 2.91 8.71
CA ASP A 12 -7.84 3.35 8.06
C ASP A 12 -7.57 3.54 6.56
N PRO A 13 -8.12 2.69 5.68
CA PRO A 13 -7.83 2.77 4.25
C PRO A 13 -8.47 3.99 3.59
N CYS A 14 -9.48 4.62 4.20
CA CYS A 14 -10.12 5.85 3.71
C CYS A 14 -9.41 7.12 4.19
N TRP A 15 -8.42 7.00 5.06
CA TRP A 15 -7.68 8.14 5.56
C TRP A 15 -6.68 8.64 4.50
N GLN A 16 -6.64 9.96 4.33
CA GLN A 16 -5.62 10.65 3.53
C GLN A 16 -5.12 11.88 4.31
N PRO A 17 -3.83 12.25 4.18
CA PRO A 17 -3.35 13.48 4.77
C PRO A 17 -4.02 14.70 4.10
N GLY A 18 -4.06 15.83 4.81
CA GLY A 18 -4.34 17.11 4.17
C GLY A 18 -3.23 17.51 3.21
N HIS A 19 -3.53 18.35 2.21
CA HIS A 19 -2.57 18.75 1.18
C HIS A 19 -1.28 19.35 1.78
N ASP A 20 -1.40 20.26 2.75
CA ASP A 20 -0.25 20.87 3.43
C ASP A 20 0.59 19.83 4.19
N ALA A 21 -0.05 18.83 4.80
CA ALA A 21 0.64 17.75 5.50
C ALA A 21 1.41 16.86 4.51
N ALA A 22 0.85 16.57 3.33
CA ALA A 22 1.53 15.82 2.28
C ALA A 22 2.76 16.58 1.75
N VAL A 23 2.64 17.89 1.52
CA VAL A 23 3.77 18.74 1.12
C VAL A 23 4.89 18.72 2.17
N ASN A 24 4.54 18.90 3.44
CA ASN A 24 5.51 18.85 4.54
C ASN A 24 6.19 17.48 4.64
N ALA A 25 5.45 16.38 4.43
CA ALA A 25 6.01 15.04 4.43
C ALA A 25 7.02 14.84 3.29
N VAL A 26 6.72 15.31 2.07
CA VAL A 26 7.67 15.26 0.94
C VAL A 26 8.94 16.06 1.25
N HIS A 27 8.80 17.24 1.85
CA HIS A 27 9.96 18.05 2.25
C HIS A 27 10.82 17.34 3.30
N ALA A 28 10.21 16.73 4.32
CA ALA A 28 10.91 15.98 5.34
C ALA A 28 11.64 14.76 4.75
N LEU A 29 10.99 14.02 3.84
CA LEU A 29 11.60 12.86 3.17
C LEU A 29 12.80 13.27 2.31
N ARG A 30 12.67 14.33 1.51
CA ARG A 30 13.79 14.84 0.69
C ARG A 30 15.00 15.27 1.50
N ALA A 31 14.81 15.66 2.76
CA ALA A 31 15.93 16.02 3.64
C ALA A 31 16.74 14.80 4.11
N VAL A 32 16.19 13.59 3.99
CA VAL A 32 16.81 12.34 4.46
C VAL A 32 17.07 11.32 3.34
N THR A 33 16.58 11.57 2.12
CA THR A 33 16.83 10.74 0.94
C THR A 33 17.84 11.40 -0.01
N PRO A 34 18.60 10.62 -0.80
CA PRO A 34 19.44 11.15 -1.89
C PRO A 34 18.66 12.09 -2.84
N GLU A 35 19.32 13.11 -3.38
CA GLU A 35 18.68 14.15 -4.20
C GLU A 35 18.01 13.62 -5.48
N GLU A 36 18.42 12.45 -5.97
CA GLU A 36 17.94 11.87 -7.23
C GLU A 36 16.68 10.98 -7.10
N ASP A 37 16.17 10.73 -5.88
CA ASP A 37 15.11 9.74 -5.63
C ASP A 37 13.69 10.20 -6.01
N GLY A 38 13.53 11.36 -6.65
CA GLY A 38 12.26 11.76 -7.26
C GLY A 38 11.06 11.80 -6.31
N THR A 39 11.28 12.02 -5.01
CA THR A 39 10.26 11.98 -3.96
C THR A 39 9.11 12.93 -4.29
N ARG A 40 7.90 12.41 -4.40
CA ARG A 40 6.68 13.16 -4.72
C ARG A 40 5.47 12.61 -3.98
N ALA A 41 4.48 13.48 -3.78
CA ALA A 41 3.15 13.05 -3.38
C ALA A 41 2.32 12.76 -4.65
N GLU A 42 1.62 11.63 -4.65
CA GLU A 42 0.66 11.27 -5.69
C GLU A 42 -0.73 11.17 -5.06
N TRP A 43 -1.76 11.55 -5.82
CA TRP A 43 -3.15 11.51 -5.40
C TRP A 43 -3.93 10.61 -6.33
N THR A 44 -4.72 9.72 -5.76
CA THR A 44 -5.59 8.81 -6.50
C THR A 44 -7.03 8.98 -6.01
N GLU A 45 -7.97 9.14 -6.94
CA GLU A 45 -9.39 9.32 -6.60
C GLU A 45 -10.03 8.04 -6.06
N THR A 46 -9.44 6.89 -6.40
CA THR A 46 -9.93 5.56 -6.01
C THR A 46 -8.92 4.91 -5.09
N MET A 47 -9.43 4.30 -4.01
CA MET A 47 -8.64 3.41 -3.17
C MET A 47 -8.07 2.27 -4.02
N MET A 48 -6.77 2.01 -3.86
CA MET A 48 -6.07 0.95 -4.57
C MET A 48 -5.47 -0.03 -3.59
N PHE A 49 -5.43 -1.30 -3.98
CA PHE A 49 -4.70 -2.31 -3.24
C PHE A 49 -3.21 -2.24 -3.56
N VAL A 50 -2.36 -2.23 -2.54
CA VAL A 50 -0.90 -2.27 -2.69
C VAL A 50 -0.43 -3.72 -2.64
N ALA A 51 0.11 -4.24 -3.74
CA ALA A 51 0.59 -5.61 -3.84
C ALA A 51 1.93 -5.70 -4.59
N CYS A 52 2.71 -6.73 -4.29
CA CYS A 52 3.96 -7.05 -4.99
C CYS A 52 3.74 -7.70 -6.37
N GLY A 53 2.48 -7.77 -6.85
CA GLY A 53 2.12 -8.34 -8.14
C GLY A 53 2.62 -9.78 -8.32
N SER A 54 3.24 -10.05 -9.48
CA SER A 54 3.83 -11.36 -9.79
C SER A 54 5.05 -11.73 -8.93
N ASN A 55 5.63 -10.77 -8.21
CA ASN A 55 6.80 -10.97 -7.35
C ASN A 55 6.41 -11.28 -5.91
N PHE A 56 5.15 -11.66 -5.65
CA PHE A 56 4.70 -12.08 -4.34
C PHE A 56 5.25 -13.48 -4.01
N GLU A 57 6.29 -13.52 -3.18
CA GLU A 57 7.00 -14.77 -2.84
C GLU A 57 6.64 -15.34 -1.46
N ARG A 58 6.33 -14.46 -0.49
CA ARG A 58 6.08 -14.87 0.90
C ARG A 58 5.27 -13.82 1.65
N LEU A 59 4.49 -14.29 2.61
CA LEU A 59 3.79 -13.49 3.61
C LEU A 59 4.10 -14.04 5.00
N PHE A 60 4.35 -13.16 5.96
CA PHE A 60 4.60 -13.55 7.35
C PHE A 60 3.85 -12.63 8.31
N CYS A 61 3.50 -13.14 9.48
CA CYS A 61 2.92 -12.35 10.55
C CYS A 61 4.02 -11.54 11.25
N PRO A 62 3.93 -10.21 11.36
CA PRO A 62 4.96 -9.41 12.02
C PRO A 62 5.04 -9.63 13.54
N GLU A 63 4.03 -10.26 14.15
CA GLU A 63 3.98 -10.50 15.61
C GLU A 63 4.62 -11.83 16.02
N CYS A 64 4.53 -12.86 15.18
CA CYS A 64 4.98 -14.22 15.53
C CYS A 64 5.86 -14.90 14.48
N ASP A 65 6.22 -14.19 13.40
CA ASP A 65 7.00 -14.67 12.26
C ASP A 65 6.44 -15.90 11.54
N ALA A 66 5.20 -16.29 11.83
CA ALA A 66 4.55 -17.40 11.17
C ALA A 66 4.39 -17.09 9.67
N VAL A 67 4.85 -18.01 8.83
CA VAL A 67 4.61 -17.95 7.39
C VAL A 67 3.14 -18.21 7.13
N LEU A 68 2.47 -17.23 6.52
CA LEU A 68 1.06 -17.30 6.19
C LEU A 68 0.88 -17.95 4.81
N ASP A 69 -0.20 -18.72 4.67
CA ASP A 69 -0.51 -19.37 3.40
C ASP A 69 -0.84 -18.35 2.30
N GLN A 70 -0.20 -18.52 1.15
CA GLN A 70 -0.35 -17.60 0.02
C GLN A 70 -1.70 -17.76 -0.67
N MET A 71 -2.27 -18.97 -0.68
CA MET A 71 -3.58 -19.20 -1.30
C MET A 71 -4.67 -18.53 -0.49
N TRP A 72 -4.69 -18.74 0.82
CA TRP A 72 -5.58 -18.03 1.75
C TRP A 72 -5.53 -16.50 1.56
N TRP A 73 -4.34 -15.91 1.47
CA TRP A 73 -4.20 -14.48 1.27
C TRP A 73 -4.74 -14.03 -0.10
N ARG A 74 -4.49 -14.81 -1.16
CA ARG A 74 -4.98 -14.51 -2.51
C ARG A 74 -6.51 -14.53 -2.56
N ASP A 75 -7.14 -15.48 -1.88
CA ASP A 75 -8.60 -15.56 -1.82
C ASP A 75 -9.18 -14.32 -1.14
N LEU A 76 -8.62 -13.89 -0.01
CA LEU A 76 -9.00 -12.63 0.65
C LEU A 76 -8.81 -11.40 -0.25
N PHE A 77 -7.71 -11.36 -1.01
CA PHE A 77 -7.44 -10.29 -1.97
C PHE A 77 -8.51 -10.23 -3.07
N TRP A 78 -8.89 -11.38 -3.65
CA TRP A 78 -9.91 -11.43 -4.69
C TRP A 78 -11.31 -11.09 -4.18
N ASP A 79 -11.66 -11.55 -2.97
CA ASP A 79 -12.92 -11.20 -2.32
C ASP A 79 -13.00 -9.69 -2.04
N CYS A 80 -11.89 -9.09 -1.58
CA CYS A 80 -11.84 -7.65 -1.33
C CYS A 80 -11.96 -6.85 -2.63
N LEU A 81 -11.23 -7.22 -3.68
CA LEU A 81 -11.31 -6.56 -4.99
C LEU A 81 -12.71 -6.62 -5.59
N THR A 82 -13.37 -7.76 -5.53
CA THR A 82 -14.74 -7.92 -6.04
C THR A 82 -15.75 -7.13 -5.23
N CYS A 83 -15.59 -7.04 -3.91
CA CYS A 83 -16.43 -6.20 -3.05
C CYS A 83 -16.26 -4.69 -3.34
N TRP A 84 -15.02 -4.25 -3.58
CA TRP A 84 -14.71 -2.84 -3.82
C TRP A 84 -15.00 -2.35 -5.25
N THR A 85 -14.96 -3.25 -6.24
CA THR A 85 -15.20 -2.94 -7.66
C THR A 85 -16.60 -3.34 -8.17
N GLY A 86 -17.37 -4.07 -7.38
CA GLY A 86 -18.73 -4.50 -7.73
C GLY A 86 -19.80 -3.40 -7.57
N PRO A 87 -20.98 -3.56 -8.21
CA PRO A 87 -22.07 -2.58 -8.18
C PRO A 87 -22.74 -2.42 -6.81
N ASN A 88 -22.53 -3.36 -5.87
CA ASN A 88 -23.08 -3.32 -4.52
C ASN A 88 -22.06 -2.75 -3.54
N ARG A 89 -21.57 -1.54 -3.84
CA ARG A 89 -20.75 -0.76 -2.91
C ARG A 89 -21.68 -0.28 -1.80
N TRP A 90 -21.80 -1.08 -0.74
CA TRP A 90 -22.61 -0.81 0.47
C TRP A 90 -24.13 -0.88 0.26
N THR A 91 -24.68 -2.10 0.37
CA THR A 91 -26.02 -2.32 0.96
C THR A 91 -25.85 -3.09 2.25
#